data_AF-A0A7K5V164-F1
#
_entry.id   AF-A0A7K5V164-F1
#
_cell.length_a   1.000
_cell.length_b   1.000
_cell.length_c   1.000
_cell.angle_alpha   90.00
_cell.angle_beta   90.00
_cell.angle_gamma   90.00
#
_symmetry.space_group_name_H-M   'P 1'
#
loop_
_entity.id
_entity.type
_entity.pdbx_description
1 polymer ?
#
loop_
_entity_poly.entity_id
_entity_poly.type
_entity_poly.pdbx_seq_one_letter_code
_entity_poly.pdbx_strand_id
1 'polypeptide(L)'
;AGGGRAALRACGVHNICRLLTRRAHGFYARDAGVAHRKNLGLLRKIMCQESTKFKNVWTTHSASPIAYERGRIYMDNYQCCISSIAQEPRILYQKSKCAKSEKIEDALLLECPLGEMLPNPSDYKASLIVLTVQNWLLRLSADSGEVLEKVYLAGSCCKFFRYLSWDTPQEVMIVKSAQNKLPAAARQAGIQQSVLFYLAVFQVLPLSFIGMLEINKKIFGNSVTDVAVSNGILIVMYSMGLVRLYNFKAILEQFMEQPYDLGQEFNWNGQVGVVGKYPFGLPCNIKITDTPPLLFEASSLENAFQIGGYPWHYIITPNKKKHKGVFHICSLKDNALAKNGIQDMKCCSLEPDWIYFHPDMSGRIIHVGPNLIKVLKLKEVKNHADQMEIAEDFTIVAKRENCVNNAVTVTASGRVVKKRFTSLDDDPEQETFKIVDYEDELDLLSTVAVTQIGADGRAHLDFHCNEHGILLKSIPLKESWDVTYSHEVYFDKDLILHIEQKPNRRFSCHVYQMVCDTARDD
;
A
#
# COMPACT_ATOMS: atom_id res chain seq x y z
N ALA A 1 7.87 62.62 -25.77
CA ALA A 1 8.89 61.56 -25.89
C ALA A 1 8.85 60.72 -24.62
N GLY A 2 8.06 59.65 -24.61
CA GLY A 2 7.81 58.81 -23.44
C GLY A 2 8.48 57.45 -23.60
N GLY A 3 9.36 57.10 -22.66
CA GLY A 3 10.08 55.83 -22.64
C GLY A 3 9.19 54.68 -22.13
N GLY A 4 9.14 53.59 -22.89
CA GLY A 4 8.52 52.34 -22.49
C GLY A 4 9.56 51.36 -21.94
N ARG A 5 9.45 51.03 -20.65
CA ARG A 5 10.10 49.85 -20.05
C ARG A 5 9.44 48.58 -20.59
N ALA A 6 10.17 47.80 -21.37
CA ALA A 6 9.79 46.42 -21.67
C ALA A 6 10.04 45.56 -20.42
N ALA A 7 8.97 45.04 -19.81
CA ALA A 7 9.06 44.07 -18.74
C ALA A 7 9.62 42.74 -19.29
N LEU A 8 10.76 42.32 -18.74
CA LEU A 8 11.30 40.98 -18.90
C LEU A 8 10.23 39.96 -18.47
N ARG A 9 9.77 39.12 -19.40
CA ARG A 9 8.97 37.94 -19.08
C ARG A 9 9.84 36.99 -18.26
N ALA A 10 9.50 36.80 -16.99
CA ALA A 10 10.06 35.72 -16.18
C ALA A 10 9.77 34.38 -16.87
N CYS A 11 10.82 33.64 -17.20
CA CYS A 11 10.73 32.28 -17.72
C CYS A 11 10.35 31.38 -16.55
N GLY A 12 9.05 31.11 -16.38
CA GLY A 12 8.57 30.21 -15.34
C GLY A 12 8.91 28.77 -15.68
N VAL A 13 9.47 28.03 -14.73
CA VAL A 13 9.66 26.57 -14.84
C VAL A 13 8.28 25.93 -15.05
N HIS A 14 7.99 25.47 -16.26
CA HIS A 14 6.69 24.89 -16.59
C HIS A 14 6.69 23.40 -16.26
N ASN A 15 5.84 22.97 -15.32
CA ASN A 15 5.59 21.56 -15.02
C ASN A 15 5.10 20.84 -16.30
N ILE A 16 5.88 19.86 -16.76
CA ILE A 16 5.66 19.13 -18.01
C ILE A 16 4.41 18.23 -17.93
N CYS A 17 4.15 17.59 -16.79
CA CYS A 17 2.95 16.80 -16.56
C CYS A 17 1.69 17.64 -16.78
N ARG A 18 1.66 18.88 -16.30
CA ARG A 18 0.52 19.77 -16.52
C ARG A 18 0.31 20.12 -17.99
N LEU A 19 1.38 20.30 -18.77
CA LEU A 19 1.29 20.55 -20.21
C LEU A 19 0.76 19.32 -20.96
N LEU A 20 1.22 18.14 -20.56
CA LEU A 20 0.78 16.85 -21.10
C LEU A 20 -0.70 16.58 -20.74
N THR A 21 -1.09 16.78 -19.49
CA THR A 21 -2.48 16.65 -19.05
C THR A 21 -3.40 17.58 -19.82
N ARG A 22 -3.03 18.86 -20.01
CA ARG A 22 -3.82 19.81 -20.82
C ARG A 22 -3.97 19.37 -22.27
N ARG A 23 -2.98 18.69 -22.84
CA ARG A 23 -3.05 18.13 -24.20
C ARG A 23 -4.04 16.97 -24.30
N ALA A 24 -4.17 16.15 -23.25
CA ALA A 24 -5.16 15.07 -23.19
C ALA A 24 -6.62 15.58 -23.05
N HIS A 25 -6.81 16.79 -22.53
CA HIS A 25 -8.13 17.43 -22.42
C HIS A 25 -8.63 18.06 -23.74
N GLY A 26 -7.87 17.97 -24.84
CA GLY A 26 -8.19 18.56 -26.14
C GLY A 26 -8.75 17.56 -27.15
N PHE A 27 -10.01 17.79 -27.56
CA PHE A 27 -10.76 17.26 -28.71
C PHE A 27 -10.81 15.73 -28.92
N TYR A 28 -12.05 15.22 -28.91
CA TYR A 28 -12.55 13.86 -29.16
C TYR A 28 -12.56 12.90 -27.95
N ALA A 29 -13.77 12.75 -27.38
CA ALA A 29 -14.11 11.80 -26.30
C ALA A 29 -13.80 10.32 -26.63
N ARG A 30 -13.47 9.99 -27.88
CA ARG A 30 -13.05 8.63 -28.29
C ARG A 30 -11.53 8.39 -28.23
N ASP A 31 -10.72 9.43 -28.09
CA ASP A 31 -9.24 9.34 -28.15
C ASP A 31 -8.52 9.77 -26.87
N ALA A 32 -9.24 10.19 -25.82
CA ALA A 32 -8.65 10.70 -24.57
C ALA A 32 -7.66 9.70 -23.94
N GLY A 33 -8.01 8.41 -23.90
CA GLY A 33 -7.10 7.36 -23.39
C GLY A 33 -5.86 7.15 -24.27
N VAL A 34 -6.00 7.28 -25.60
CA VAL A 34 -4.86 7.18 -26.54
C VAL A 34 -3.92 8.37 -26.38
N ALA A 35 -4.48 9.59 -26.27
CA ALA A 35 -3.70 10.80 -26.03
C ALA A 35 -2.97 10.75 -24.69
N HIS A 36 -3.66 10.30 -23.63
CA HIS A 36 -3.07 10.13 -22.30
C HIS A 36 -1.90 9.13 -22.33
N ARG A 37 -2.08 7.93 -22.90
CA ARG A 37 -0.98 6.95 -23.05
C ARG A 37 0.20 7.49 -23.85
N LYS A 38 -0.05 8.22 -24.94
CA LYS A 38 1.02 8.87 -25.73
C LYS A 38 1.76 9.92 -24.90
N ASN A 39 1.04 10.66 -24.06
CA ASN A 39 1.61 11.67 -23.18
C ASN A 39 2.47 11.05 -22.08
N LEU A 40 2.01 9.96 -21.45
CA LEU A 40 2.80 9.21 -20.47
C LEU A 40 4.05 8.60 -21.10
N GLY A 41 3.93 8.05 -22.32
CA GLY A 41 5.09 7.58 -23.07
C GLY A 41 6.11 8.68 -23.40
N LEU A 42 5.65 9.92 -23.61
CA LEU A 42 6.54 11.08 -23.77
C LEU A 42 7.15 11.51 -22.43
N LEU A 43 6.36 11.53 -21.35
CA LEU A 43 6.83 11.84 -20.00
C LEU A 43 7.94 10.88 -19.57
N ARG A 44 7.73 9.57 -19.74
CA ARG A 44 8.74 8.52 -19.50
C ARG A 44 10.05 8.83 -20.21
N LYS A 45 9.98 9.18 -21.51
CA LYS A 45 11.16 9.53 -22.31
C LYS A 45 11.89 10.77 -21.77
N ILE A 46 11.15 11.84 -21.45
CA ILE A 46 11.71 13.08 -20.92
C ILE A 46 12.35 12.85 -19.55
N MET A 47 11.66 12.11 -18.69
CA MET A 47 12.12 11.83 -17.33
C MET A 47 13.46 11.07 -17.34
N CYS A 48 13.59 10.07 -18.21
CA CYS A 48 14.79 9.25 -18.30
C CYS A 48 15.96 9.92 -19.06
N GLN A 49 15.81 11.16 -19.55
CA GLN A 49 16.94 11.91 -20.13
C GLN A 49 17.94 12.34 -19.06
N GLU A 50 19.23 12.38 -19.41
CA GLU A 50 20.30 12.86 -18.52
C GLU A 50 20.12 14.34 -18.12
N SER A 51 19.57 15.16 -19.01
CA SER A 51 19.28 16.59 -18.78
C SER A 51 18.16 16.84 -17.76
N THR A 52 17.42 15.81 -17.37
CA THR A 52 16.34 15.93 -16.40
C THR A 52 16.85 15.60 -15.02
N LYS A 53 16.60 16.43 -14.03
CA LYS A 53 17.00 16.24 -12.63
C LYS A 53 15.78 16.33 -11.72
N PHE A 54 15.90 15.81 -10.51
CA PHE A 54 14.90 15.98 -9.47
C PHE A 54 15.45 16.90 -8.39
N LYS A 55 14.75 18.01 -8.16
CA LYS A 55 15.16 19.01 -7.16
C LYS A 55 14.17 18.98 -6.01
N ASN A 56 14.69 18.91 -4.77
CA ASN A 56 13.88 19.14 -3.58
C ASN A 56 13.33 20.59 -3.67
N VAL A 57 12.01 20.71 -3.81
CA VAL A 57 11.29 21.99 -3.91
C VAL A 57 10.60 22.37 -2.62
N TRP A 58 10.40 21.41 -1.72
CA TRP A 58 9.65 21.64 -0.49
C TRP A 58 9.98 20.60 0.57
N THR A 59 10.05 21.04 1.82
CA THR A 59 10.26 20.18 2.98
C THR A 59 9.38 20.66 4.13
N THR A 60 8.77 19.72 4.84
CA THR A 60 7.96 20.00 6.04
C THR A 60 8.29 19.04 7.17
N HIS A 61 7.86 19.39 8.38
CA HIS A 61 8.01 18.56 9.56
C HIS A 61 6.69 18.45 10.32
N SER A 62 6.41 17.26 10.87
CA SER A 62 5.27 17.03 11.77
C SER A 62 5.72 16.29 13.04
N ALA A 63 4.97 16.51 14.12
CA ALA A 63 5.06 15.70 15.34
C ALA A 63 4.17 14.45 15.28
N SER A 64 3.46 14.24 14.17
CA SER A 64 2.58 13.10 13.91
C SER A 64 2.94 12.43 12.59
N PRO A 65 2.56 11.17 12.37
CA PRO A 65 2.78 10.50 11.10
C PRO A 65 2.21 11.30 9.93
N ILE A 66 2.96 11.33 8.83
CA ILE A 66 2.57 11.96 7.57
C ILE A 66 2.10 10.83 6.66
N ALA A 67 0.94 10.98 6.02
CA ALA A 67 0.44 10.02 5.03
C ALA A 67 0.46 10.67 3.64
N TYR A 68 0.67 9.87 2.61
CA TYR A 68 0.62 10.32 1.23
C TYR A 68 -0.32 9.44 0.41
N GLU A 69 -1.26 10.08 -0.28
CA GLU A 69 -2.24 9.41 -1.14
C GLU A 69 -2.42 10.22 -2.42
N ARG A 70 -1.96 9.67 -3.56
CA ARG A 70 -2.19 10.19 -4.92
C ARG A 70 -2.03 11.72 -5.04
N GLY A 71 -0.85 12.22 -4.74
CA GLY A 71 -0.54 13.66 -4.83
C GLY A 71 -1.05 14.52 -3.67
N ARG A 72 -1.55 13.91 -2.59
CA ARG A 72 -1.98 14.62 -1.36
C ARG A 72 -1.17 14.16 -0.16
N ILE A 73 -0.64 15.12 0.58
CA ILE A 73 0.14 14.92 1.80
C ILE A 73 -0.77 15.30 2.97
N TYR A 74 -1.07 14.31 3.82
CA TYR A 74 -1.90 14.48 5.01
C TYR A 74 -1.02 14.54 6.25
N MET A 75 -1.28 15.55 7.08
CA MET A 75 -0.57 15.80 8.33
C MET A 75 -1.54 15.95 9.49
N ASP A 76 -1.01 15.85 10.71
CA ASP A 76 -1.75 16.09 11.95
C ASP A 76 -3.03 15.26 12.04
N ASN A 77 -2.94 13.96 11.68
CA ASN A 77 -4.06 13.03 11.69
C ASN A 77 -5.20 13.45 10.73
N TYR A 78 -4.83 13.74 9.47
CA TYR A 78 -5.68 14.19 8.35
C TYR A 78 -6.37 15.56 8.55
N GLN A 79 -5.93 16.34 9.53
CA GLN A 79 -6.47 17.69 9.79
C GLN A 79 -5.87 18.75 8.86
N CYS A 80 -4.68 18.50 8.31
CA CYS A 80 -4.06 19.33 7.30
C CYS A 80 -3.82 18.49 6.03
N CYS A 81 -4.18 19.04 4.87
CA CYS A 81 -3.95 18.42 3.57
C CYS A 81 -3.22 19.40 2.66
N ILE A 82 -2.16 18.91 2.03
CA ILE A 82 -1.31 19.68 1.13
C ILE A 82 -1.25 18.94 -0.20
N SER A 83 -1.58 19.61 -1.30
CA SER A 83 -1.40 19.06 -2.64
C SER A 83 0.05 19.18 -3.06
N SER A 84 0.66 18.09 -3.54
CA SER A 84 2.01 18.08 -4.12
C SER A 84 2.03 18.27 -5.64
N ILE A 85 0.86 18.28 -6.30
CA ILE A 85 0.71 18.33 -7.77
C ILE A 85 1.04 19.71 -8.35
N ALA A 86 0.94 20.77 -7.55
CA ALA A 86 1.29 22.12 -8.00
C ALA A 86 2.82 22.31 -8.06
N GLN A 87 3.27 23.32 -8.82
CA GLN A 87 4.70 23.68 -8.95
C GLN A 87 5.39 23.91 -7.59
N GLU A 88 4.62 24.29 -6.58
CA GLU A 88 5.01 24.23 -5.18
C GLU A 88 3.85 23.63 -4.41
N PRO A 89 4.09 22.80 -3.37
CA PRO A 89 3.02 22.23 -2.57
C PRO A 89 2.10 23.31 -1.98
N ARG A 90 0.79 23.09 -2.05
CA ARG A 90 -0.24 24.05 -1.61
C ARG A 90 -1.15 23.43 -0.58
N ILE A 91 -1.35 24.13 0.54
CA ILE A 91 -2.35 23.76 1.53
C ILE A 91 -3.73 23.83 0.87
N LEU A 92 -4.46 22.71 0.87
CA LEU A 92 -5.83 22.62 0.40
C LEU A 92 -6.80 22.98 1.53
N TYR A 93 -6.58 22.39 2.70
CA TYR A 93 -7.32 22.73 3.91
C TYR A 93 -6.45 22.54 5.15
N GLN A 94 -6.78 23.30 6.20
CA GLN A 94 -6.24 23.12 7.54
C GLN A 94 -7.36 23.33 8.55
N LYS A 95 -7.70 22.27 9.28
CA LYS A 95 -8.74 22.29 10.30
C LYS A 95 -8.18 22.76 11.64
N SER A 96 -9.09 23.25 12.49
CA SER A 96 -8.78 23.54 13.89
C SER A 96 -8.42 22.26 14.65
N LYS A 97 -7.77 22.41 15.81
CA LYS A 97 -7.41 21.26 16.64
C LYS A 97 -8.65 20.46 17.00
N CYS A 98 -8.68 19.23 16.51
CA CYS A 98 -9.75 18.28 16.67
C CYS A 98 -9.71 17.66 18.08
N ALA A 99 -10.90 17.39 18.65
CA ALA A 99 -11.00 16.77 19.97
C ALA A 99 -10.47 15.33 19.92
N LYS A 100 -9.95 14.79 21.04
CA LYS A 100 -9.46 13.40 21.10
C LYS A 100 -10.54 12.38 20.69
N SER A 101 -11.81 12.71 20.86
CA SER A 101 -12.99 11.93 20.45
C SER A 101 -13.17 11.78 18.94
N GLU A 102 -12.57 12.66 18.15
CA GLU A 102 -12.72 12.73 16.71
C GLU A 102 -11.43 12.30 15.98
N LYS A 103 -10.46 11.77 16.73
CA LYS A 103 -9.24 11.19 16.17
C LYS A 103 -9.62 10.14 15.11
N ILE A 104 -9.04 10.28 13.93
CA ILE A 104 -9.10 9.31 12.83
C ILE A 104 -8.15 8.16 13.15
N GLU A 105 -8.65 6.92 13.03
CA GLU A 105 -7.88 5.69 13.18
C GLU A 105 -7.39 5.17 11.85
N ASP A 106 -8.17 5.34 10.79
CA ASP A 106 -7.82 4.88 9.44
C ASP A 106 -8.52 5.72 8.37
N ALA A 107 -7.98 5.73 7.15
CA ALA A 107 -8.52 6.50 6.04
C ALA A 107 -8.30 5.83 4.68
N LEU A 108 -9.19 6.07 3.73
CA LEU A 108 -9.06 5.68 2.33
C LEU A 108 -9.40 6.87 1.42
N LEU A 109 -8.57 7.10 0.40
CA LEU A 109 -8.86 8.08 -0.63
C LEU A 109 -9.82 7.49 -1.67
N LEU A 110 -10.94 8.17 -1.87
CA LEU A 110 -11.93 7.91 -2.90
C LEU A 110 -11.77 8.90 -4.05
N GLU A 111 -11.57 8.36 -5.24
CA GLU A 111 -11.54 9.10 -6.49
C GLU A 111 -12.82 8.89 -7.28
N CYS A 112 -13.13 9.81 -8.18
CA CYS A 112 -14.31 9.70 -9.03
C CYS A 112 -14.11 8.55 -10.05
N PRO A 113 -15.05 7.59 -10.16
CA PRO A 113 -15.04 6.61 -11.25
C PRO A 113 -15.14 7.32 -12.59
N LEU A 114 -14.36 6.87 -13.56
CA LEU A 114 -14.37 7.41 -14.92
C LEU A 114 -15.46 6.73 -15.75
N GLY A 115 -16.34 7.53 -16.36
CA GLY A 115 -17.31 7.04 -17.36
C GLY A 115 -18.68 6.63 -16.81
N GLU A 116 -18.89 6.68 -15.49
CA GLU A 116 -20.19 6.43 -14.87
C GLU A 116 -20.91 7.75 -14.53
N MET A 117 -22.23 7.78 -14.74
CA MET A 117 -23.05 8.88 -14.25
C MET A 117 -23.44 8.61 -12.80
N LEU A 118 -22.82 9.36 -11.89
CA LEU A 118 -23.11 9.33 -10.46
C LEU A 118 -24.34 10.18 -10.11
N PRO A 119 -25.11 9.77 -9.08
CA PRO A 119 -26.36 10.42 -8.71
C PRO A 119 -26.16 11.83 -8.13
N ASN A 120 -25.10 12.07 -7.35
CA ASN A 120 -24.87 13.37 -6.72
C ASN A 120 -23.65 14.11 -7.33
N PRO A 121 -23.73 15.44 -7.52
CA PRO A 121 -22.59 16.24 -7.99
C PRO A 121 -21.35 16.16 -7.09
N SER A 122 -21.52 15.94 -5.79
CA SER A 122 -20.42 15.76 -4.83
C SER A 122 -19.61 14.48 -5.05
N ASP A 123 -20.21 13.49 -5.68
CA ASP A 123 -19.61 12.16 -5.86
C ASP A 123 -18.61 12.17 -7.03
N TYR A 124 -18.68 13.19 -7.89
CA TYR A 124 -17.70 13.45 -8.93
C TYR A 124 -16.40 14.10 -8.43
N LYS A 125 -16.33 14.43 -7.14
CA LYS A 125 -15.13 15.02 -6.52
C LYS A 125 -14.44 14.01 -5.63
N ALA A 126 -13.12 14.10 -5.58
CA ALA A 126 -12.32 13.29 -4.67
C ALA A 126 -12.77 13.52 -3.21
N SER A 127 -12.89 12.44 -2.46
CA SER A 127 -13.25 12.48 -1.05
C SER A 127 -12.40 11.52 -0.24
N LEU A 128 -12.24 11.81 1.03
CA LEU A 128 -11.48 11.01 1.98
C LEU A 128 -12.48 10.32 2.90
N ILE A 129 -12.52 8.99 2.88
CA ILE A 129 -13.31 8.21 3.82
C ILE A 129 -12.46 7.98 5.05
N VAL A 130 -12.95 8.37 6.22
CA VAL A 130 -12.20 8.26 7.47
C VAL A 130 -13.01 7.54 8.53
N LEU A 131 -12.33 6.74 9.32
CA LEU A 131 -12.88 6.03 10.47
C LEU A 131 -12.38 6.69 11.75
N THR A 132 -13.29 7.09 12.63
CA THR A 132 -12.94 7.75 13.90
C THR A 132 -12.91 6.79 15.08
N VAL A 133 -12.24 7.19 16.17
CA VAL A 133 -12.20 6.44 17.44
C VAL A 133 -13.57 6.18 18.07
N GLN A 134 -14.57 6.99 17.72
CA GLN A 134 -15.95 6.86 18.18
C GLN A 134 -16.84 6.06 17.22
N ASN A 135 -16.25 5.29 16.31
CA ASN A 135 -16.99 4.46 15.34
C ASN A 135 -17.88 5.28 14.39
N TRP A 136 -17.48 6.50 14.07
CA TRP A 136 -18.04 7.22 12.93
C TRP A 136 -17.23 6.95 11.68
N LEU A 137 -17.93 6.57 10.62
CA LEU A 137 -17.43 6.61 9.25
C LEU A 137 -17.86 7.95 8.64
N LEU A 138 -16.88 8.77 8.26
CA LEU A 138 -17.13 10.07 7.65
C LEU A 138 -16.60 10.07 6.23
N ARG A 139 -17.37 10.61 5.29
CA ARG A 139 -16.86 11.00 3.98
C ARG A 139 -16.55 12.48 4.02
N LEU A 140 -15.29 12.83 3.84
CA LEU A 140 -14.80 14.22 3.84
C LEU A 140 -14.50 14.66 2.41
N SER A 141 -14.75 15.90 2.06
CA SER A 141 -14.22 16.50 0.83
C SER A 141 -12.68 16.45 0.88
N ALA A 142 -12.02 15.90 -0.15
CA ALA A 142 -10.57 15.84 -0.15
C ALA A 142 -9.93 17.24 -0.31
N ASP A 143 -10.68 18.20 -0.85
CA ASP A 143 -10.22 19.56 -1.14
C ASP A 143 -10.49 20.54 0.01
N SER A 144 -11.64 20.45 0.68
CA SER A 144 -12.02 21.35 1.77
C SER A 144 -11.94 20.72 3.16
N GLY A 145 -11.90 19.38 3.24
CA GLY A 145 -12.01 18.64 4.49
C GLY A 145 -13.43 18.63 5.08
N GLU A 146 -14.41 19.28 4.47
CA GLU A 146 -15.78 19.33 4.98
C GLU A 146 -16.42 17.95 5.02
N VAL A 147 -17.25 17.70 6.05
CA VAL A 147 -17.98 16.43 6.17
C VAL A 147 -19.13 16.44 5.16
N LEU A 148 -19.06 15.54 4.17
CA LEU A 148 -20.10 15.33 3.17
C LEU A 148 -21.16 14.36 3.70
N GLU A 149 -20.72 13.25 4.30
CA GLU A 149 -21.61 12.22 4.85
C GLU A 149 -21.05 11.65 6.16
N LYS A 150 -21.95 11.14 7.00
CA LYS A 150 -21.62 10.61 8.33
C LYS A 150 -22.51 9.42 8.67
N VAL A 151 -21.87 8.29 8.96
CA VAL A 151 -22.53 7.03 9.35
C VAL A 151 -21.98 6.57 10.69
N TYR A 152 -22.86 6.30 11.64
CA TYR A 152 -22.52 5.69 12.92
C TYR A 152 -22.50 4.17 12.79
N LEU A 153 -21.37 3.53 13.13
CA LEU A 153 -21.16 2.10 12.88
C LEU A 153 -21.57 1.23 14.07
N ALA A 154 -21.28 1.67 15.28
CA ALA A 154 -21.43 0.85 16.48
C ALA A 154 -22.77 1.10 17.17
N GLY A 155 -23.59 0.06 17.35
CA GLY A 155 -24.77 0.15 18.23
C GLY A 155 -24.41 -0.09 19.70
N SER A 156 -25.42 -0.52 20.48
CA SER A 156 -25.32 -0.94 21.90
C SER A 156 -24.25 -2.01 22.25
N CYS A 157 -23.53 -2.53 21.27
CA CYS A 157 -22.45 -3.50 21.42
C CYS A 157 -21.08 -2.82 21.22
N CYS A 158 -20.11 -3.13 22.10
CA CYS A 158 -18.74 -2.60 22.09
C CYS A 158 -17.93 -3.04 20.85
N LYS A 159 -18.34 -2.56 19.67
CA LYS A 159 -17.64 -2.74 18.40
C LYS A 159 -16.60 -1.64 18.31
N PHE A 160 -15.32 -2.00 18.32
CA PHE A 160 -14.24 -1.05 18.13
C PHE A 160 -13.76 -1.16 16.68
N PHE A 161 -14.40 -0.41 15.77
CA PHE A 161 -13.96 -0.34 14.38
C PHE A 161 -12.65 0.43 14.31
N ARG A 162 -11.64 -0.15 13.63
CA ARG A 162 -10.28 0.40 13.59
C ARG A 162 -9.63 0.40 12.22
N TYR A 163 -10.13 -0.42 11.28
CA TYR A 163 -9.45 -0.61 10.00
C TYR A 163 -10.42 -0.39 8.85
N LEU A 164 -9.94 0.28 7.80
CA LEU A 164 -10.57 0.43 6.50
C LEU A 164 -9.74 -0.33 5.47
N SER A 165 -10.41 -1.00 4.54
CA SER A 165 -9.74 -1.69 3.44
C SER A 165 -10.67 -1.78 2.23
N TRP A 166 -10.09 -1.91 1.04
CA TRP A 166 -10.83 -2.17 -0.18
C TRP A 166 -11.05 -3.67 -0.34
N ASP A 167 -12.30 -4.09 -0.59
CA ASP A 167 -12.57 -5.40 -1.17
C ASP A 167 -12.29 -5.34 -2.68
N THR A 168 -12.99 -4.40 -3.34
CA THR A 168 -12.71 -3.95 -4.70
C THR A 168 -12.35 -2.46 -4.65
N PRO A 169 -11.13 -2.08 -5.09
CA PRO A 169 -10.69 -0.68 -5.03
C PRO A 169 -11.69 0.28 -5.65
N GLN A 170 -11.99 1.38 -4.94
CA GLN A 170 -12.93 2.45 -5.36
C GLN A 170 -14.42 2.05 -5.46
N GLU A 171 -14.76 0.76 -5.33
CA GLU A 171 -16.15 0.28 -5.46
C GLU A 171 -16.74 -0.19 -4.12
N VAL A 172 -16.05 -1.11 -3.44
CA VAL A 172 -16.53 -1.76 -2.21
C VAL A 172 -15.48 -1.65 -1.12
N MET A 173 -15.86 -1.06 0.01
CA MET A 173 -15.01 -0.96 1.19
C MET A 173 -15.49 -1.86 2.33
N ILE A 174 -14.53 -2.24 3.17
CA ILE A 174 -14.73 -3.07 4.34
C ILE A 174 -14.25 -2.31 5.56
N VAL A 175 -15.14 -2.17 6.54
CA VAL A 175 -14.83 -1.61 7.85
C VAL A 175 -14.69 -2.76 8.84
N LYS A 176 -13.46 -2.97 9.32
CA LYS A 176 -13.11 -4.09 10.21
C LYS A 176 -12.92 -3.61 11.66
N SER A 177 -13.44 -4.40 12.60
CA SER A 177 -13.17 -4.19 14.03
C SER A 177 -11.79 -4.66 14.45
N ALA A 178 -11.24 -4.06 15.50
CA ALA A 178 -10.19 -4.72 16.26
C ALA A 178 -10.68 -6.08 16.77
N GLN A 179 -9.74 -7.00 17.01
CA GLN A 179 -10.05 -8.30 17.58
C GLN A 179 -10.71 -8.09 18.95
N ASN A 180 -11.92 -8.61 19.09
CA ASN A 180 -12.70 -8.47 20.32
C ASN A 180 -12.12 -9.39 21.40
N LYS A 181 -11.27 -8.81 22.25
CA LYS A 181 -10.66 -9.47 23.40
C LYS A 181 -11.45 -9.09 24.64
N LEU A 182 -11.99 -10.08 25.34
CA LEU A 182 -12.60 -9.86 26.66
C LEU A 182 -11.58 -9.22 27.61
N PRO A 183 -11.97 -8.20 28.39
CA PRO A 183 -11.20 -7.74 29.53
C PRO A 183 -10.93 -8.90 30.51
N ALA A 184 -9.78 -8.88 31.19
CA ALA A 184 -9.38 -9.96 32.10
C ALA A 184 -10.43 -10.24 33.19
N ALA A 185 -11.07 -9.20 33.72
CA ALA A 185 -12.12 -9.31 34.73
C ALA A 185 -13.38 -10.04 34.21
N ALA A 186 -13.81 -9.79 32.97
CA ALA A 186 -14.97 -10.47 32.38
C ALA A 186 -14.69 -11.96 32.10
N ARG A 187 -13.43 -12.31 31.77
CA ARG A 187 -13.01 -13.71 31.65
C ARG A 187 -13.05 -14.44 32.99
N GLN A 188 -12.63 -13.77 34.07
CA GLN A 188 -12.69 -14.32 35.43
C GLN A 188 -14.13 -14.53 35.92
N ALA A 189 -15.07 -13.72 35.45
CA ALA A 189 -16.51 -13.88 35.71
C ALA A 189 -17.19 -14.97 34.85
N GLY A 190 -16.45 -15.72 34.04
CA GLY A 190 -16.99 -16.79 33.19
C GLY A 190 -17.79 -16.32 31.97
N ILE A 191 -17.77 -15.02 31.65
CA ILE A 191 -18.48 -14.47 30.48
C ILE A 191 -17.75 -14.93 29.22
N GLN A 192 -18.43 -15.70 28.37
CA GLN A 192 -17.89 -16.17 27.10
C GLN A 192 -18.24 -15.22 25.95
N GLN A 193 -17.21 -14.61 25.37
CA GLN A 193 -17.32 -13.84 24.13
C GLN A 193 -17.10 -14.78 22.95
N SER A 194 -18.14 -14.96 22.15
CA SER A 194 -18.14 -15.82 20.96
C SER A 194 -17.68 -15.07 19.70
N VAL A 195 -18.00 -13.78 19.58
CA VAL A 195 -17.63 -12.95 18.42
C VAL A 195 -16.20 -12.44 18.52
N LEU A 196 -15.42 -12.64 17.46
CA LEU A 196 -14.01 -12.24 17.34
C LEU A 196 -13.83 -10.94 16.57
N PHE A 197 -14.52 -10.80 15.44
CA PHE A 197 -14.43 -9.64 14.56
C PHE A 197 -15.81 -9.28 14.01
N TYR A 198 -15.98 -8.01 13.69
CA TYR A 198 -17.09 -7.49 12.90
C TYR A 198 -16.55 -6.92 11.60
N LEU A 199 -17.24 -7.23 10.50
CA LEU A 199 -16.95 -6.70 9.17
C LEU A 199 -18.22 -6.02 8.68
N ALA A 200 -18.17 -4.71 8.42
CA ALA A 200 -19.24 -3.98 7.75
C ALA A 200 -18.82 -3.70 6.31
N VAL A 201 -19.71 -4.00 5.37
CA VAL A 201 -19.48 -3.89 3.93
C VAL A 201 -20.27 -2.72 3.39
N PHE A 202 -19.61 -1.88 2.62
CA PHE A 202 -20.22 -0.71 1.99
C PHE A 202 -19.88 -0.65 0.51
N GLN A 203 -20.88 -0.30 -0.30
CA GLN A 203 -20.62 0.27 -1.61
C GLN A 203 -20.29 1.75 -1.42
N VAL A 204 -19.32 2.26 -2.17
CA VAL A 204 -18.75 3.58 -1.87
C VAL A 204 -19.43 4.72 -2.62
N LEU A 205 -19.85 4.50 -3.88
CA LEU A 205 -20.52 5.52 -4.69
C LEU A 205 -21.79 4.95 -5.38
N PRO A 206 -23.00 5.43 -5.00
CA PRO A 206 -23.28 6.21 -3.79
C PRO A 206 -22.94 5.39 -2.52
N LEU A 207 -22.66 6.07 -1.41
CA LEU A 207 -22.35 5.40 -0.15
C LEU A 207 -23.58 4.63 0.34
N SER A 208 -23.52 3.30 0.32
CA SER A 208 -24.62 2.43 0.74
C SER A 208 -24.11 1.29 1.61
N PHE A 209 -24.94 0.88 2.56
CA PHE A 209 -24.64 -0.25 3.45
C PHE A 209 -25.11 -1.55 2.78
N ILE A 210 -24.19 -2.48 2.55
CA ILE A 210 -24.52 -3.80 1.99
C ILE A 210 -24.90 -4.76 3.11
N GLY A 211 -24.09 -4.81 4.16
CA GLY A 211 -24.37 -5.65 5.31
C GLY A 211 -23.23 -5.71 6.32
N MET A 212 -23.51 -6.30 7.48
CA MET A 212 -22.51 -6.53 8.52
C MET A 212 -22.60 -7.97 9.02
N LEU A 213 -21.43 -8.60 9.12
CA LEU A 213 -21.27 -9.96 9.60
C LEU A 213 -20.36 -10.06 10.84
N GLU A 214 -20.55 -11.15 11.58
CA GLU A 214 -19.77 -11.54 12.74
C GLU A 214 -18.89 -12.75 12.43
N ILE A 215 -17.61 -12.65 12.76
CA ILE A 215 -16.71 -13.80 12.76
C ILE A 215 -16.79 -14.46 14.13
N ASN A 216 -17.48 -15.59 14.21
CA ASN A 216 -17.77 -16.28 15.48
C ASN A 216 -16.85 -17.50 15.72
N LYS A 217 -16.38 -17.65 16.97
CA LYS A 217 -15.60 -18.81 17.43
C LYS A 217 -16.30 -20.14 17.23
N LYS A 218 -17.63 -20.18 17.32
CA LYS A 218 -18.41 -21.41 17.14
C LYS A 218 -18.27 -22.00 15.74
N ILE A 219 -18.08 -21.13 14.74
CA ILE A 219 -18.06 -21.50 13.32
C ILE A 219 -16.63 -21.58 12.82
N PHE A 220 -15.85 -20.53 13.08
CA PHE A 220 -14.48 -20.46 12.57
C PHE A 220 -13.46 -21.09 13.53
N GLY A 221 -13.79 -21.29 14.81
CA GLY A 221 -12.88 -21.82 15.82
C GLY A 221 -12.20 -20.73 16.67
N ASN A 222 -11.51 -21.16 17.73
CA ASN A 222 -10.86 -20.25 18.70
C ASN A 222 -9.48 -19.72 18.25
N SER A 223 -8.91 -20.31 17.20
CA SER A 223 -7.56 -20.03 16.72
C SER A 223 -7.47 -18.86 15.74
N VAL A 224 -8.59 -18.22 15.36
CA VAL A 224 -8.54 -17.11 14.39
C VAL A 224 -7.74 -15.94 14.96
N THR A 225 -6.71 -15.52 14.21
CA THR A 225 -5.83 -14.41 14.56
C THR A 225 -6.24 -13.11 13.90
N ASP A 226 -6.66 -13.16 12.63
CA ASP A 226 -7.11 -12.00 11.87
C ASP A 226 -8.00 -12.43 10.69
N VAL A 227 -8.71 -11.46 10.11
CA VAL A 227 -9.57 -11.63 8.93
C VAL A 227 -9.40 -10.47 7.96
N ALA A 228 -9.53 -10.75 6.67
CA ALA A 228 -9.55 -9.77 5.60
C ALA A 228 -10.57 -10.18 4.52
N VAL A 229 -11.02 -9.22 3.72
CA VAL A 229 -11.87 -9.47 2.56
C VAL A 229 -11.23 -8.77 1.37
N SER A 230 -11.06 -9.49 0.27
CA SER A 230 -10.48 -8.97 -0.96
C SER A 230 -11.00 -9.73 -2.17
N ASN A 231 -11.37 -9.02 -3.22
CA ASN A 231 -11.94 -9.55 -4.47
C ASN A 231 -13.07 -10.58 -4.24
N GLY A 232 -13.97 -10.33 -3.28
CA GLY A 232 -15.09 -11.22 -2.98
C GLY A 232 -14.69 -12.53 -2.28
N ILE A 233 -13.49 -12.58 -1.67
CA ILE A 233 -12.99 -13.72 -0.89
C ILE A 233 -12.80 -13.28 0.56
N LEU A 234 -13.37 -14.05 1.49
CA LEU A 234 -13.11 -13.89 2.93
C LEU A 234 -11.87 -14.71 3.30
N ILE A 235 -10.82 -14.02 3.69
CA ILE A 235 -9.53 -14.58 4.10
C ILE A 235 -9.51 -14.67 5.62
N VAL A 236 -9.46 -15.89 6.16
CA VAL A 236 -9.39 -16.15 7.60
C VAL A 236 -8.03 -16.72 7.94
N MET A 237 -7.31 -16.02 8.82
CA MET A 237 -5.99 -16.40 9.28
C MET A 237 -6.06 -17.01 10.68
N TYR A 238 -5.35 -18.11 10.88
CA TYR A 238 -5.36 -18.88 12.10
C TYR A 238 -3.98 -18.92 12.78
N SER A 239 -3.99 -19.08 14.10
CA SER A 239 -2.82 -19.41 14.88
C SER A 239 -2.24 -20.72 14.36
N MET A 240 -0.91 -20.82 14.30
CA MET A 240 -0.16 -21.89 13.64
C MET A 240 -0.07 -21.77 12.11
N GLY A 241 -0.31 -20.60 11.52
CA GLY A 241 0.03 -20.39 10.11
C GLY A 241 -0.91 -21.13 9.15
N LEU A 242 -2.20 -21.17 9.43
CA LEU A 242 -3.21 -21.72 8.52
C LEU A 242 -4.04 -20.57 7.96
N VAL A 243 -4.23 -20.57 6.64
CA VAL A 243 -5.04 -19.57 5.92
C VAL A 243 -6.16 -20.32 5.21
N ARG A 244 -7.40 -19.85 5.39
CA ARG A 244 -8.58 -20.38 4.69
C ARG A 244 -9.28 -19.28 3.92
N LEU A 245 -9.67 -19.60 2.70
CA LEU A 245 -10.38 -18.70 1.80
C LEU A 245 -11.81 -19.19 1.66
N TYR A 246 -12.77 -18.32 1.96
CA TYR A 246 -14.20 -18.61 1.83
C TYR A 246 -14.83 -17.72 0.76
N ASN A 247 -15.85 -18.23 0.09
CA ASN A 247 -16.58 -17.45 -0.90
C ASN A 247 -17.42 -16.37 -0.21
N PHE A 248 -16.97 -15.11 -0.25
CA PHE A 248 -17.65 -14.03 0.44
C PHE A 248 -18.98 -13.69 -0.23
N LYS A 249 -19.04 -13.76 -1.56
CA LYS A 249 -20.29 -13.55 -2.29
C LYS A 249 -21.37 -14.55 -1.90
N ALA A 250 -21.01 -15.84 -1.80
CA ALA A 250 -21.93 -16.87 -1.32
C ALA A 250 -22.36 -16.62 0.14
N ILE A 251 -21.47 -16.08 0.99
CA ILE A 251 -21.83 -15.69 2.36
C ILE A 251 -22.91 -14.61 2.36
N LEU A 252 -22.75 -13.57 1.53
CA LEU A 252 -23.72 -12.49 1.40
C LEU A 252 -25.07 -13.01 0.90
N GLU A 253 -25.08 -13.92 -0.07
CA GLU A 253 -26.32 -14.46 -0.65
C GLU A 253 -27.04 -15.45 0.28
N GLN A 254 -26.30 -16.28 1.02
CA GLN A 254 -26.88 -17.36 1.83
C GLN A 254 -27.27 -16.94 3.25
N PHE A 255 -26.50 -16.04 3.87
CA PHE A 255 -26.63 -15.72 5.29
C PHE A 255 -27.22 -14.33 5.56
N MET A 256 -27.60 -13.59 4.52
CA MET A 256 -28.28 -12.31 4.68
C MET A 256 -29.74 -12.54 5.05
N GLU A 257 -30.13 -12.09 6.23
CA GLU A 257 -31.50 -12.22 6.72
C GLU A 257 -32.42 -11.18 6.04
N GLN A 258 -32.01 -9.92 6.08
CA GLN A 258 -32.75 -8.81 5.50
C GLN A 258 -31.79 -7.68 5.08
N PRO A 259 -31.91 -7.14 3.86
CA PRO A 259 -31.15 -5.95 3.46
C PRO A 259 -31.70 -4.71 4.18
N TYR A 260 -30.80 -3.79 4.53
CA TYR A 260 -31.14 -2.54 5.20
C TYR A 260 -30.44 -1.39 4.50
N ASP A 261 -31.18 -0.35 4.14
CA ASP A 261 -30.63 0.86 3.58
C ASP A 261 -30.21 1.84 4.68
N LEU A 262 -29.19 2.66 4.41
CA LEU A 262 -28.80 3.75 5.30
C LEU A 262 -29.98 4.73 5.47
N GLY A 263 -30.30 5.09 6.72
CA GLY A 263 -31.43 5.96 7.02
C GLY A 263 -32.79 5.27 7.12
N GLN A 264 -32.88 3.96 6.83
CA GLN A 264 -34.10 3.18 7.04
C GLN A 264 -34.38 2.96 8.54
N GLU A 265 -35.65 2.88 8.92
CA GLU A 265 -36.06 2.47 10.26
C GLU A 265 -35.93 0.95 10.44
N PHE A 266 -35.45 0.53 11.60
CA PHE A 266 -35.35 -0.89 11.95
C PHE A 266 -35.64 -1.10 13.43
N ASN A 267 -36.14 -2.30 13.77
CA ASN A 267 -36.39 -2.68 15.15
C ASN A 267 -35.13 -3.32 15.75
N TRP A 268 -34.58 -2.69 16.78
CA TRP A 268 -33.47 -3.20 17.57
C TRP A 268 -33.95 -3.53 18.99
N ASN A 269 -34.10 -4.83 19.29
CA ASN A 269 -34.49 -5.32 20.62
C ASN A 269 -35.76 -4.65 21.19
N GLY A 270 -36.75 -4.37 20.33
CA GLY A 270 -38.01 -3.73 20.72
C GLY A 270 -38.01 -2.20 20.65
N GLN A 271 -36.89 -1.57 20.31
CA GLN A 271 -36.79 -0.13 20.07
C GLN A 271 -36.64 0.17 18.58
N VAL A 272 -37.38 1.17 18.08
CA VAL A 272 -37.24 1.63 16.70
C VAL A 272 -36.01 2.55 16.60
N GLY A 273 -35.03 2.14 15.81
CA GLY A 273 -33.83 2.88 15.50
C GLY A 273 -33.73 3.20 14.02
N VAL A 274 -32.72 3.99 13.65
CA VAL A 274 -32.43 4.36 12.25
C VAL A 274 -31.03 3.87 11.88
N VAL A 275 -30.93 3.13 10.77
CA VAL A 275 -29.70 2.51 10.30
C VAL A 275 -28.64 3.58 10.05
N GLY A 276 -27.47 3.43 10.67
CA GLY A 276 -26.35 4.36 10.53
C GLY A 276 -26.47 5.63 11.37
N LYS A 277 -27.47 5.76 12.26
CA LYS A 277 -27.61 6.91 13.19
C LYS A 277 -27.32 6.52 14.63
N TYR A 278 -26.75 7.47 15.37
CA TYR A 278 -26.59 7.34 16.83
C TYR A 278 -27.96 7.35 17.53
N PRO A 279 -28.19 6.50 18.55
CA PRO A 279 -27.25 5.57 19.20
C PRO A 279 -27.23 4.13 18.64
N PHE A 280 -28.04 3.83 17.62
CA PHE A 280 -28.30 2.45 17.18
C PHE A 280 -27.25 1.88 16.23
N GLY A 281 -26.64 2.71 15.39
CA GLY A 281 -25.58 2.31 14.46
C GLY A 281 -26.09 1.37 13.36
N LEU A 282 -25.29 0.38 12.99
CA LEU A 282 -25.64 -0.59 11.93
C LEU A 282 -26.23 -1.89 12.50
N PRO A 283 -27.25 -2.47 11.85
CA PRO A 283 -27.73 -3.81 12.19
C PRO A 283 -26.76 -4.89 11.72
N CYS A 284 -26.62 -5.97 12.48
CA CYS A 284 -25.91 -7.16 12.03
C CYS A 284 -26.88 -8.07 11.29
N ASN A 285 -26.97 -7.88 9.97
CA ASN A 285 -27.98 -8.51 9.12
C ASN A 285 -27.46 -9.73 8.35
N ILE A 286 -26.17 -10.07 8.47
CA ILE A 286 -25.59 -11.29 7.93
C ILE A 286 -25.24 -12.20 9.11
N LYS A 287 -26.01 -13.27 9.28
CA LYS A 287 -25.81 -14.24 10.36
C LYS A 287 -25.33 -15.56 9.80
N ILE A 288 -24.02 -15.76 9.87
CA ILE A 288 -23.42 -17.05 9.53
C ILE A 288 -23.88 -18.05 10.60
N THR A 289 -24.67 -19.05 10.22
CA THR A 289 -25.16 -20.11 11.10
C THR A 289 -24.36 -21.40 10.94
N ASP A 290 -23.84 -21.62 9.74
CA ASP A 290 -23.15 -22.84 9.32
C ASP A 290 -21.80 -22.50 8.68
N THR A 291 -20.96 -23.53 8.48
CA THR A 291 -19.63 -23.30 7.88
C THR A 291 -19.77 -22.82 6.44
N PRO A 292 -19.27 -21.62 6.08
CA PRO A 292 -19.37 -21.13 4.71
C PRO A 292 -18.62 -22.00 3.69
N PRO A 293 -18.94 -21.87 2.39
CA PRO A 293 -18.23 -22.59 1.34
C PRO A 293 -16.72 -22.27 1.34
N LEU A 294 -15.90 -23.27 1.66
CA LEU A 294 -14.45 -23.20 1.61
C LEU A 294 -13.99 -23.29 0.14
N LEU A 295 -13.25 -22.29 -0.31
CA LEU A 295 -12.66 -22.27 -1.65
C LEU A 295 -11.27 -22.88 -1.65
N PHE A 296 -10.48 -22.60 -0.62
CA PHE A 296 -9.08 -22.97 -0.58
C PHE A 296 -8.52 -22.95 0.85
N GLU A 297 -7.53 -23.79 1.13
CA GLU A 297 -6.76 -23.71 2.37
C GLU A 297 -5.27 -23.97 2.12
N ALA A 298 -4.41 -23.24 2.83
CA ALA A 298 -2.98 -23.44 2.80
C ALA A 298 -2.35 -23.18 4.17
N SER A 299 -1.26 -23.90 4.47
CA SER A 299 -0.45 -23.63 5.64
C SER A 299 0.80 -22.85 5.25
N SER A 300 0.96 -21.67 5.84
CA SER A 300 2.09 -20.78 5.63
C SER A 300 2.60 -20.19 6.94
N LEU A 301 3.92 -20.14 7.10
CA LEU A 301 4.56 -19.49 8.24
C LEU A 301 4.11 -18.02 8.32
N GLU A 302 3.78 -17.58 9.53
CA GLU A 302 3.33 -16.19 9.79
C GLU A 302 2.10 -15.76 8.96
N ASN A 303 1.32 -16.72 8.42
CA ASN A 303 0.20 -16.47 7.51
C ASN A 303 0.58 -15.73 6.22
N ALA A 304 1.86 -15.76 5.81
CA ALA A 304 2.32 -15.12 4.59
C ALA A 304 1.74 -15.86 3.36
N PHE A 305 0.72 -15.28 2.74
CA PHE A 305 -0.02 -15.91 1.64
C PHE A 305 -0.36 -14.89 0.57
N GLN A 306 -0.09 -15.23 -0.69
CA GLN A 306 -0.39 -14.38 -1.84
C GLN A 306 -0.91 -15.24 -2.99
N ILE A 307 -1.91 -14.76 -3.73
CA ILE A 307 -2.39 -15.37 -4.98
C ILE A 307 -2.12 -14.37 -6.11
N GLY A 308 -1.67 -14.89 -7.25
CA GLY A 308 -1.45 -14.07 -8.43
C GLY A 308 -0.87 -14.89 -9.57
N GLY A 309 -0.32 -14.18 -10.55
CA GLY A 309 0.29 -14.81 -11.72
C GLY A 309 -0.71 -15.24 -12.78
N TYR A 310 -0.21 -15.44 -13.99
CA TYR A 310 -0.96 -16.06 -15.09
C TYR A 310 -0.11 -17.19 -15.68
N PRO A 311 -0.58 -18.44 -15.64
CA PRO A 311 -1.78 -18.95 -14.97
C PRO A 311 -1.74 -18.79 -13.43
N TRP A 312 -2.90 -18.91 -12.77
CA TRP A 312 -3.06 -18.65 -11.33
C TRP A 312 -2.20 -19.56 -10.43
N HIS A 313 -1.34 -18.94 -9.62
CA HIS A 313 -0.47 -19.56 -8.64
C HIS A 313 -0.63 -18.88 -7.28
N TYR A 314 -0.08 -19.50 -6.25
CA TYR A 314 0.03 -18.90 -4.93
C TYR A 314 1.45 -19.07 -4.37
N ILE A 315 1.84 -18.14 -3.49
CA ILE A 315 3.13 -18.13 -2.81
C ILE A 315 2.90 -18.33 -1.31
N ILE A 316 3.63 -19.28 -0.73
CA ILE A 316 3.67 -19.52 0.73
C ILE A 316 5.09 -19.70 1.22
N THR A 317 5.29 -19.43 2.51
CA THR A 317 6.48 -19.85 3.23
C THR A 317 6.15 -21.13 3.99
N PRO A 318 6.85 -22.26 3.79
CA PRO A 318 6.54 -23.49 4.50
C PRO A 318 6.49 -23.29 6.01
N ASN A 319 5.47 -23.84 6.66
CA ASN A 319 5.17 -23.61 8.07
C ASN A 319 6.12 -24.34 9.04
N LYS A 320 7.42 -24.07 8.92
CA LYS A 320 8.49 -24.50 9.81
C LYS A 320 9.48 -23.35 9.92
N LYS A 321 9.84 -22.97 11.14
CA LYS A 321 10.77 -21.84 11.39
C LYS A 321 12.11 -21.95 10.64
N LYS A 322 12.58 -23.17 10.39
CA LYS A 322 13.81 -23.45 9.62
C LYS A 322 13.73 -23.10 8.13
N HIS A 323 12.53 -22.84 7.60
CA HIS A 323 12.28 -22.47 6.22
C HIS A 323 11.87 -21.00 6.09
N LYS A 324 12.14 -20.18 7.12
CA LYS A 324 11.99 -18.72 6.99
C LYS A 324 12.94 -18.23 5.89
N GLY A 325 12.42 -17.44 4.95
CA GLY A 325 13.15 -17.02 3.73
C GLY A 325 13.08 -18.01 2.56
N VAL A 326 12.37 -19.14 2.71
CA VAL A 326 12.13 -20.09 1.61
C VAL A 326 10.69 -19.98 1.16
N PHE A 327 10.48 -19.74 -0.12
CA PHE A 327 9.17 -19.53 -0.72
C PHE A 327 8.82 -20.67 -1.67
N HIS A 328 7.60 -21.17 -1.58
CA HIS A 328 7.06 -22.17 -2.50
C HIS A 328 6.01 -21.52 -3.38
N ILE A 329 6.21 -21.62 -4.70
CA ILE A 329 5.27 -21.19 -5.74
C ILE A 329 4.52 -22.43 -6.23
N CYS A 330 3.22 -22.47 -5.97
CA CYS A 330 2.37 -23.62 -6.26
C CYS A 330 1.20 -23.24 -7.16
N SER A 331 0.78 -24.17 -8.00
CA SER A 331 -0.41 -24.03 -8.84
C SER A 331 -1.67 -24.02 -7.98
N LEU A 332 -2.57 -23.07 -8.24
CA LEU A 332 -3.85 -22.98 -7.53
C LEU A 332 -4.81 -24.12 -7.91
N LYS A 333 -4.66 -24.71 -9.11
CA LYS A 333 -5.57 -25.72 -9.66
C LYS A 333 -5.49 -27.06 -8.91
N ASP A 334 -4.27 -27.48 -8.57
CA ASP A 334 -3.96 -28.83 -8.10
C ASP A 334 -3.00 -28.87 -6.90
N ASN A 335 -2.60 -27.70 -6.38
CA ASN A 335 -1.61 -27.55 -5.31
C ASN A 335 -0.22 -28.12 -5.67
N ALA A 336 0.04 -28.37 -6.95
CA ALA A 336 1.34 -28.86 -7.39
C ALA A 336 2.38 -27.75 -7.29
N LEU A 337 3.56 -28.08 -6.75
CA LEU A 337 4.70 -27.19 -6.76
C LEU A 337 5.18 -26.99 -8.20
N ALA A 338 5.33 -25.74 -8.64
CA ALA A 338 5.87 -25.45 -9.96
C ALA A 338 7.31 -26.01 -10.07
N LYS A 339 7.74 -26.39 -11.26
CA LYS A 339 9.13 -26.79 -11.49
C LYS A 339 10.04 -25.60 -11.20
N ASN A 340 11.08 -25.78 -10.38
CA ASN A 340 11.89 -24.70 -9.80
C ASN A 340 11.06 -23.69 -8.96
N GLY A 341 9.90 -24.10 -8.44
CA GLY A 341 9.02 -23.24 -7.64
C GLY A 341 9.49 -22.99 -6.20
N ILE A 342 10.55 -23.66 -5.75
CA ILE A 342 11.19 -23.38 -4.46
C ILE A 342 12.21 -22.27 -4.68
N GLN A 343 11.93 -21.10 -4.13
CA GLN A 343 12.81 -19.94 -4.17
C GLN A 343 13.44 -19.76 -2.79
N ASP A 344 14.76 -19.88 -2.76
CA ASP A 344 15.60 -19.72 -1.58
C ASP A 344 16.76 -18.81 -1.99
N MET A 345 16.68 -17.53 -1.62
CA MET A 345 17.78 -16.60 -1.85
C MET A 345 18.77 -16.78 -0.71
N LYS A 346 19.92 -17.38 -1.04
CA LYS A 346 21.01 -17.56 -0.06
C LYS A 346 21.66 -16.21 0.25
N CYS A 347 21.05 -15.43 1.12
CA CYS A 347 21.60 -14.20 1.68
C CYS A 347 21.78 -14.32 3.20
N CYS A 348 22.91 -13.83 3.71
CA CYS A 348 23.16 -13.70 5.13
C CYS A 348 22.77 -12.28 5.58
N SER A 349 21.48 -12.05 5.85
CA SER A 349 20.92 -10.73 6.18
C SER A 349 20.17 -10.77 7.52
N LEU A 350 20.09 -9.64 8.23
CA LEU A 350 19.19 -9.44 9.37
C LEU A 350 17.73 -9.28 8.93
N GLU A 351 17.51 -8.49 7.88
CA GLU A 351 16.19 -8.37 7.25
C GLU A 351 15.93 -9.56 6.31
N PRO A 352 14.77 -10.23 6.41
CA PRO A 352 14.46 -11.33 5.51
C PRO A 352 14.22 -10.80 4.09
N ASP A 353 14.56 -11.61 3.10
CA ASP A 353 14.13 -11.42 1.73
C ASP A 353 12.60 -11.53 1.61
N TRP A 354 12.03 -10.94 0.56
CA TRP A 354 10.60 -10.99 0.30
C TRP A 354 10.31 -11.26 -1.16
N ILE A 355 9.12 -11.81 -1.42
CA ILE A 355 8.68 -12.21 -2.75
C ILE A 355 7.22 -11.84 -2.94
N TYR A 356 6.85 -11.44 -4.15
CA TYR A 356 5.46 -11.13 -4.50
C TYR A 356 5.23 -11.25 -6.02
N PHE A 357 3.97 -11.44 -6.40
CA PHE A 357 3.59 -11.40 -7.81
C PHE A 357 3.71 -9.98 -8.35
N HIS A 358 4.29 -9.84 -9.55
CA HIS A 358 4.39 -8.55 -10.22
C HIS A 358 2.98 -8.01 -10.53
N PRO A 359 2.67 -6.75 -10.17
CA PRO A 359 1.32 -6.18 -10.32
C PRO A 359 0.92 -5.82 -11.77
N ASP A 360 1.77 -6.09 -12.77
CA ASP A 360 1.56 -5.67 -14.17
C ASP A 360 0.76 -6.70 -15.00
N MET A 361 0.17 -7.69 -14.33
CA MET A 361 -0.55 -8.82 -14.95
C MET A 361 0.30 -9.71 -15.88
N SER A 362 1.62 -9.52 -15.96
CA SER A 362 2.50 -10.30 -16.84
C SER A 362 2.72 -11.74 -16.39
N GLY A 363 2.29 -12.07 -15.17
CA GLY A 363 2.57 -13.35 -14.53
C GLY A 363 3.99 -13.45 -13.94
N ARG A 364 4.76 -12.36 -13.94
CA ARG A 364 6.09 -12.31 -13.33
C ARG A 364 6.02 -12.27 -11.82
N ILE A 365 7.13 -12.61 -11.18
CA ILE A 365 7.31 -12.65 -9.73
C ILE A 365 8.59 -11.88 -9.41
N ILE A 366 8.53 -10.98 -8.42
CA ILE A 366 9.70 -10.23 -7.94
C ILE A 366 10.16 -10.87 -6.63
N HIS A 367 11.40 -11.33 -6.58
CA HIS A 367 12.07 -11.83 -5.38
C HIS A 367 13.21 -10.88 -5.02
N VAL A 368 13.06 -10.16 -3.91
CA VAL A 368 13.97 -9.11 -3.47
C VAL A 368 14.77 -9.60 -2.28
N GLY A 369 16.09 -9.65 -2.45
CA GLY A 369 17.04 -9.76 -1.36
C GLY A 369 17.86 -8.48 -1.19
N PRO A 370 18.80 -8.47 -0.22
CA PRO A 370 19.56 -7.27 0.13
C PRO A 370 20.40 -6.73 -1.04
N ASN A 371 20.94 -7.60 -1.90
CA ASN A 371 21.88 -7.21 -2.96
C ASN A 371 21.43 -7.59 -4.37
N LEU A 372 20.30 -8.28 -4.48
CA LEU A 372 19.86 -8.94 -5.69
C LEU A 372 18.34 -8.91 -5.74
N ILE A 373 17.81 -8.41 -6.83
CA ILE A 373 16.40 -8.53 -7.20
C ILE A 373 16.34 -9.51 -8.37
N LYS A 374 15.60 -10.60 -8.20
CA LYS A 374 15.31 -11.55 -9.28
C LYS A 374 13.89 -11.33 -9.77
N VAL A 375 13.74 -11.08 -11.06
CA VAL A 375 12.45 -11.11 -11.73
C VAL A 375 12.32 -12.47 -12.40
N LEU A 376 11.32 -13.24 -11.96
CA LEU A 376 11.05 -14.59 -12.39
C LEU A 376 9.78 -14.61 -13.24
N LYS A 377 9.65 -15.59 -14.11
CA LYS A 377 8.49 -15.77 -15.00
C LYS A 377 8.03 -17.22 -15.01
N LEU A 378 6.70 -17.40 -15.01
CA LEU A 378 6.06 -18.68 -15.26
C LEU A 378 6.18 -19.03 -16.76
N LYS A 379 6.72 -20.20 -17.07
CA LYS A 379 6.83 -20.75 -18.43
C LYS A 379 6.22 -22.15 -18.46
N GLU A 380 5.55 -22.50 -19.54
CA GLU A 380 5.10 -23.88 -19.74
C GLU A 380 6.30 -24.82 -19.95
N VAL A 381 6.26 -25.98 -19.30
CA VAL A 381 7.31 -26.99 -19.45
C VAL A 381 7.23 -27.59 -20.86
N LYS A 382 8.36 -27.60 -21.58
CA LYS A 382 8.46 -28.29 -22.87
C LYS A 382 8.06 -29.75 -22.68
N ASN A 383 7.04 -30.19 -23.44
CA ASN A 383 6.44 -31.54 -23.45
C ASN A 383 5.36 -31.83 -22.40
N HIS A 384 5.04 -30.90 -21.48
CA HIS A 384 3.91 -31.04 -20.54
C HIS A 384 3.18 -29.71 -20.38
N ALA A 385 2.15 -29.49 -21.20
CA ALA A 385 1.37 -28.24 -21.21
C ALA A 385 0.69 -27.94 -19.85
N ASP A 386 0.45 -28.96 -19.02
CA ASP A 386 -0.18 -28.80 -17.70
C ASP A 386 0.79 -28.42 -16.57
N GLN A 387 2.11 -28.44 -16.82
CA GLN A 387 3.11 -28.12 -15.79
C GLN A 387 3.81 -26.79 -16.08
N MET A 388 3.91 -25.96 -15.05
CA MET A 388 4.60 -24.68 -15.11
C MET A 388 5.99 -24.78 -14.48
N GLU A 389 6.95 -24.10 -15.10
CA GLU A 389 8.32 -23.92 -14.65
C GLU A 389 8.57 -22.45 -14.34
N ILE A 390 9.23 -22.19 -13.21
CA ILE A 390 9.76 -20.89 -12.86
C ILE A 390 11.13 -20.75 -13.51
N ALA A 391 11.27 -19.72 -14.34
CA ALA A 391 12.53 -19.35 -14.96
C ALA A 391 12.88 -17.92 -14.58
N GLU A 392 14.18 -17.64 -14.48
CA GLU A 392 14.67 -16.27 -14.38
C GLU A 392 14.39 -15.53 -15.69
N ASP A 393 13.90 -14.29 -15.57
CA ASP A 393 13.67 -13.37 -16.68
C ASP A 393 14.84 -12.39 -16.77
N PHE A 394 15.09 -11.64 -15.69
CA PHE A 394 16.27 -10.82 -15.51
C PHE A 394 16.57 -10.59 -14.03
N THR A 395 17.75 -10.03 -13.74
CA THR A 395 18.19 -9.70 -12.39
C THR A 395 18.73 -8.28 -12.31
N ILE A 396 18.50 -7.62 -11.18
CA ILE A 396 19.11 -6.33 -10.84
C ILE A 396 20.03 -6.56 -9.65
N VAL A 397 21.29 -6.11 -9.77
CA VAL A 397 22.33 -6.31 -8.76
C VAL A 397 22.72 -4.96 -8.18
N ALA A 398 22.88 -4.90 -6.86
CA ALA A 398 23.38 -3.71 -6.18
C ALA A 398 24.83 -3.41 -6.60
N LYS A 399 25.16 -2.12 -6.73
CA LYS A 399 26.49 -1.61 -7.06
C LYS A 399 27.39 -1.71 -5.83
N ARG A 400 27.91 -2.91 -5.60
CA ARG A 400 28.88 -3.17 -4.52
C ARG A 400 30.29 -3.04 -5.06
N GLU A 401 31.09 -2.19 -4.41
CA GLU A 401 32.53 -2.28 -4.56
C GLU A 401 33.02 -3.53 -3.82
N ASN A 402 33.78 -4.38 -4.51
CA ASN A 402 34.49 -5.50 -3.88
C ASN A 402 35.64 -4.98 -3.01
N CYS A 403 35.33 -4.19 -1.98
CA CYS A 403 36.27 -3.87 -0.93
C CYS A 403 36.41 -5.11 -0.05
N VAL A 404 37.28 -6.03 -0.45
CA VAL A 404 37.82 -7.07 0.45
C VAL A 404 38.65 -6.35 1.50
N ASN A 405 38.00 -5.69 2.45
CA ASN A 405 38.64 -5.15 3.65
C ASN A 405 38.95 -6.33 4.56
N ASN A 406 39.99 -7.08 4.19
CA ASN A 406 40.79 -7.90 5.10
C ASN A 406 41.60 -7.00 6.06
N ALA A 407 40.99 -5.92 6.56
CA ALA A 407 41.58 -5.07 7.57
C ALA A 407 41.58 -5.85 8.88
N VAL A 408 42.73 -6.44 9.17
CA VAL A 408 43.03 -7.09 10.44
C VAL A 408 42.79 -6.08 11.56
N THR A 409 41.72 -6.24 12.32
CA THR A 409 41.46 -5.39 13.48
C THR A 409 42.40 -5.83 14.61
N VAL A 410 43.32 -4.94 15.00
CA VAL A 410 44.27 -5.21 16.10
C VAL A 410 43.79 -4.47 17.34
N THR A 411 43.67 -5.17 18.48
CA THR A 411 43.38 -4.51 19.76
C THR A 411 44.55 -3.60 20.18
N ALA A 412 44.33 -2.66 21.10
CA ALA A 412 45.38 -1.81 21.67
C ALA A 412 46.57 -2.60 22.29
N SER A 413 46.41 -3.90 22.54
CA SER A 413 47.44 -4.83 23.01
C SER A 413 48.14 -5.64 21.91
N GLY A 414 47.89 -5.35 20.64
CA GLY A 414 48.52 -6.05 19.51
C GLY A 414 47.85 -7.37 19.11
N ARG A 415 46.71 -7.75 19.71
CA ARG A 415 46.02 -9.01 19.33
C ARG A 415 45.21 -8.80 18.06
N VAL A 416 45.47 -9.66 17.08
CA VAL A 416 44.70 -9.78 15.85
C VAL A 416 43.32 -10.39 16.16
N VAL A 417 42.27 -9.59 16.02
CA VAL A 417 40.89 -10.07 16.05
C VAL A 417 40.55 -10.60 14.67
N LYS A 418 40.48 -11.93 14.53
CA LYS A 418 39.81 -12.53 13.37
C LYS A 418 38.32 -12.22 13.49
N LYS A 419 37.76 -11.38 12.58
CA LYS A 419 36.31 -11.24 12.42
C LYS A 419 35.74 -12.66 12.23
N ARG A 420 34.87 -13.10 13.15
CA ARG A 420 34.26 -14.44 13.15
C ARG A 420 33.10 -14.57 12.16
N PHE A 421 32.64 -13.47 11.59
CA PHE A 421 31.56 -13.43 10.61
C PHE A 421 32.09 -12.87 9.30
N THR A 422 31.84 -13.58 8.20
CA THR A 422 31.71 -12.97 6.87
C THR A 422 30.73 -11.80 7.00
N SER A 423 31.09 -10.63 6.44
CA SER A 423 30.22 -9.44 6.40
C SER A 423 28.80 -9.85 5.97
N LEU A 424 27.79 -9.33 6.66
CA LEU A 424 26.39 -9.60 6.32
C LEU A 424 26.08 -8.98 4.97
N ASP A 425 25.15 -9.57 4.23
CA ASP A 425 24.74 -8.99 2.95
C ASP A 425 24.02 -7.66 3.13
N ASP A 426 23.50 -7.35 4.32
CA ASP A 426 22.93 -6.05 4.69
C ASP A 426 23.82 -5.21 5.61
N ASP A 427 25.14 -5.45 5.57
CA ASP A 427 26.11 -4.60 6.25
C ASP A 427 25.93 -3.15 5.78
N PRO A 428 25.78 -2.15 6.69
CA PRO A 428 25.52 -0.77 6.31
C PRO A 428 26.56 -0.20 5.33
N GLU A 429 27.80 -0.68 5.35
CA GLU A 429 28.87 -0.27 4.44
C GLU A 429 28.65 -0.73 2.98
N GLN A 430 27.71 -1.64 2.74
CA GLN A 430 27.38 -2.20 1.43
C GLN A 430 26.06 -1.62 0.91
N GLU A 431 25.96 -1.48 -0.41
CA GLU A 431 24.70 -1.05 -1.04
C GLU A 431 23.62 -2.13 -0.88
N THR A 432 22.47 -1.75 -0.34
CA THR A 432 21.34 -2.64 -0.05
C THR A 432 20.03 -2.12 -0.63
N PHE A 433 19.22 -2.99 -1.23
CA PHE A 433 17.87 -2.66 -1.65
C PHE A 433 16.93 -2.58 -0.45
N LYS A 434 16.14 -1.52 -0.38
CA LYS A 434 15.16 -1.29 0.70
C LYS A 434 13.73 -1.18 0.20
N ILE A 435 13.53 -0.63 -0.99
CA ILE A 435 12.20 -0.45 -1.59
C ILE A 435 12.27 -0.92 -3.04
N VAL A 436 11.29 -1.70 -3.47
CA VAL A 436 11.08 -2.08 -4.87
C VAL A 436 9.60 -1.89 -5.16
N ASP A 437 9.28 -1.01 -6.10
CA ASP A 437 7.91 -0.66 -6.44
C ASP A 437 7.73 -0.51 -7.95
N TYR A 438 6.54 -0.86 -8.45
CA TYR A 438 6.21 -0.77 -9.87
C TYR A 438 5.27 0.41 -10.11
N GLU A 439 5.71 1.36 -10.93
CA GLU A 439 4.88 2.49 -11.37
C GLU A 439 4.24 2.13 -12.71
N ASP A 440 2.91 2.00 -12.69
CA ASP A 440 2.11 1.42 -13.76
C ASP A 440 1.81 2.39 -14.91
N GLU A 441 1.75 3.70 -14.65
CA GLU A 441 1.49 4.70 -15.69
C GLU A 441 2.67 4.88 -16.65
N LEU A 442 3.91 4.79 -16.13
CA LEU A 442 5.16 4.97 -16.87
C LEU A 442 5.83 3.64 -17.22
N ASP A 443 5.32 2.52 -16.72
CA ASP A 443 5.88 1.17 -16.93
C ASP A 443 7.36 1.13 -16.53
N LEU A 444 7.61 1.44 -15.26
CA LEU A 444 8.93 1.53 -14.66
C LEU A 444 8.98 0.75 -13.36
N LEU A 445 10.08 0.02 -13.17
CA LEU A 445 10.41 -0.59 -11.90
C LEU A 445 11.33 0.37 -11.14
N SER A 446 10.85 0.89 -10.02
CA SER A 446 11.58 1.80 -9.15
C SER A 446 12.21 1.04 -8.00
N THR A 447 13.47 1.34 -7.70
CA THR A 447 14.21 0.70 -6.61
C THR A 447 14.93 1.76 -5.78
N VAL A 448 14.81 1.68 -4.45
CA VAL A 448 15.63 2.51 -3.54
C VAL A 448 16.73 1.64 -2.96
N ALA A 449 17.96 2.05 -3.24
CA ALA A 449 19.16 1.43 -2.71
C ALA A 449 19.87 2.39 -1.76
N VAL A 450 20.44 1.83 -0.69
CA VAL A 450 21.03 2.57 0.43
C VAL A 450 22.43 2.06 0.71
N THR A 451 23.36 2.99 0.88
CA THR A 451 24.72 2.70 1.36
C THR A 451 25.06 3.66 2.51
N GLN A 452 25.48 3.14 3.65
CA GLN A 452 25.89 3.90 4.82
C GLN A 452 27.40 3.83 5.02
N ILE A 453 28.09 4.87 4.54
CA ILE A 453 29.53 5.06 4.76
C ILE A 453 29.72 6.11 5.86
N GLY A 454 30.04 5.65 7.07
CA GLY A 454 30.23 6.53 8.23
C GLY A 454 28.94 6.86 8.98
N ALA A 455 28.79 8.09 9.47
CA ALA A 455 27.63 8.51 10.27
C ALA A 455 26.38 8.82 9.42
N ASP A 456 26.56 9.13 8.13
CA ASP A 456 25.48 9.55 7.23
C ASP A 456 25.23 8.45 6.18
N GLY A 457 24.02 7.89 6.18
CA GLY A 457 23.56 7.02 5.10
C GLY A 457 23.21 7.81 3.84
N ARG A 458 23.51 7.28 2.67
CA ARG A 458 23.12 7.84 1.38
C ARG A 458 22.17 6.88 0.67
N ALA A 459 21.12 7.43 0.10
CA ALA A 459 20.15 6.67 -0.68
C ALA A 459 20.04 7.23 -2.10
N HIS A 460 19.73 6.37 -3.05
CA HIS A 460 19.38 6.78 -4.40
C HIS A 460 18.18 5.96 -4.90
N LEU A 461 17.34 6.63 -5.68
CA LEU A 461 16.23 6.05 -6.40
C LEU A 461 16.68 5.73 -7.83
N ASP A 462 16.60 4.46 -8.21
CA ASP A 462 16.93 3.98 -9.53
C ASP A 462 15.65 3.59 -10.28
N PHE A 463 15.52 4.06 -11.52
CA PHE A 463 14.46 3.67 -12.44
C PHE A 463 14.98 2.64 -13.42
N HIS A 464 14.34 1.48 -13.43
CA HIS A 464 14.63 0.38 -14.33
C HIS A 464 13.50 0.21 -15.35
N CYS A 465 13.87 -0.18 -16.56
CA CYS A 465 12.92 -0.64 -17.56
C CYS A 465 12.22 -1.90 -17.04
N ASN A 466 10.89 -1.86 -16.90
CA ASN A 466 10.12 -2.99 -16.37
C ASN A 466 10.33 -4.28 -17.19
N GLU A 467 10.43 -4.19 -18.52
CA GLU A 467 10.55 -5.36 -19.40
C GLU A 467 11.90 -6.08 -19.28
N HIS A 468 13.00 -5.34 -19.06
CA HIS A 468 14.36 -5.87 -19.21
C HIS A 468 15.27 -5.66 -17.98
N GLY A 469 14.80 -4.92 -16.96
CA GLY A 469 15.59 -4.57 -15.78
C GLY A 469 16.72 -3.55 -16.02
N ILE A 470 16.83 -3.02 -17.23
CA ILE A 470 17.91 -2.07 -17.60
C ILE A 470 17.74 -0.77 -16.82
N LEU A 471 18.80 -0.33 -16.14
CA LEU A 471 18.84 0.97 -15.47
C LEU A 471 18.69 2.11 -16.49
N LEU A 472 17.65 2.92 -16.34
CA LEU A 472 17.36 4.08 -17.19
C LEU A 472 17.83 5.38 -16.55
N LYS A 473 17.72 5.51 -15.22
CA LYS A 473 18.10 6.72 -14.49
C LYS A 473 18.38 6.42 -13.03
N SER A 474 19.34 7.14 -12.45
CA SER A 474 19.64 7.12 -11.01
C SER A 474 19.50 8.52 -10.44
N ILE A 475 18.83 8.65 -9.30
CA ILE A 475 18.51 9.92 -8.64
C ILE A 475 18.99 9.85 -7.20
N PRO A 476 20.04 10.60 -6.82
CA PRO A 476 20.49 10.65 -5.43
C PRO A 476 19.47 11.42 -4.56
N LEU A 477 19.09 10.83 -3.43
CA LEU A 477 18.35 11.51 -2.37
C LEU A 477 19.34 12.30 -1.51
N LYS A 478 18.98 13.53 -1.14
CA LYS A 478 19.89 14.43 -0.42
C LYS A 478 19.91 14.18 1.09
N GLU A 479 18.80 13.69 1.61
CA GLU A 479 18.62 13.43 3.04
C GLU A 479 19.48 12.24 3.48
N SER A 480 19.97 12.29 4.71
CA SER A 480 20.66 11.15 5.30
C SER A 480 19.67 10.02 5.55
N TRP A 481 20.08 8.80 5.17
CA TRP A 481 19.25 7.62 5.37
C TRP A 481 19.69 6.86 6.61
N ASP A 482 18.91 6.95 7.69
CA ASP A 482 19.16 6.19 8.90
C ASP A 482 18.31 4.93 8.90
N VAL A 483 18.96 3.78 8.67
CA VAL A 483 18.31 2.46 8.60
C VAL A 483 17.60 2.05 9.89
N THR A 484 17.83 2.74 11.01
CA THR A 484 17.13 2.47 12.28
C THR A 484 15.70 3.03 12.32
N TYR A 485 15.37 3.96 11.42
CA TYR A 485 14.06 4.59 11.35
C TYR A 485 13.28 4.21 10.08
N SER A 486 11.99 4.50 10.08
CA SER A 486 11.12 4.25 8.92
C SER A 486 11.35 5.29 7.83
N HIS A 487 11.51 4.83 6.60
CA HIS A 487 11.61 5.66 5.41
C HIS A 487 10.63 5.12 4.36
N GLU A 488 9.81 6.01 3.81
CA GLU A 488 8.86 5.72 2.73
C GLU A 488 9.20 6.61 1.55
N VAL A 489 9.28 6.03 0.36
CA VAL A 489 9.53 6.76 -0.89
C VAL A 489 8.43 6.45 -1.88
N TYR A 490 7.77 7.49 -2.36
CA TYR A 490 6.72 7.38 -3.37
C TYR A 490 7.19 8.06 -4.65
N PHE A 491 6.87 7.44 -5.78
CA PHE A 491 7.10 8.01 -7.10
C PHE A 491 5.75 8.13 -7.81
N ASP A 492 5.37 9.37 -8.15
CA ASP A 492 4.11 9.69 -8.84
C ASP A 492 4.42 10.66 -9.98
N LYS A 493 4.50 10.13 -11.21
CA LYS A 493 4.79 10.86 -12.44
C LYS A 493 6.09 11.70 -12.41
N ASP A 494 5.99 12.99 -12.07
CA ASP A 494 7.10 13.95 -12.01
C ASP A 494 7.49 14.31 -10.57
N LEU A 495 6.94 13.60 -9.59
CA LEU A 495 7.15 13.83 -8.17
C LEU A 495 7.81 12.61 -7.54
N ILE A 496 8.82 12.88 -6.72
CA ILE A 496 9.33 11.90 -5.75
C ILE A 496 9.05 12.47 -4.36
N LEU A 497 8.38 11.69 -3.53
CA LEU A 497 8.10 12.04 -2.14
C LEU A 497 8.93 11.13 -1.24
N HIS A 498 9.68 11.71 -0.30
CA HIS A 498 10.40 10.97 0.71
C HIS A 498 9.88 11.37 2.10
N ILE A 499 9.27 10.43 2.81
CA ILE A 499 8.83 10.59 4.19
C ILE A 499 9.82 9.83 5.08
N GLU A 500 10.40 10.53 6.05
CA GLU A 500 11.30 9.93 7.03
C GLU A 500 10.79 10.14 8.45
N GLN A 501 10.92 9.08 9.25
CA GLN A 501 10.80 9.17 10.69
C GLN A 501 12.17 9.54 11.27
N LYS A 502 12.20 10.60 12.05
CA LYS A 502 13.37 11.08 12.81
C LYS A 502 13.29 10.64 14.27
N PRO A 503 14.42 10.72 15.02
CA PRO A 503 14.42 10.53 16.47
C PRO A 503 13.32 11.35 17.17
N ASN A 504 12.83 10.84 18.29
CA ASN A 504 11.74 11.44 19.07
C ASN A 504 10.38 11.50 18.34
N ARG A 505 10.11 10.57 17.42
CA ARG A 505 8.83 10.49 16.65
C ARG A 505 8.50 11.79 15.92
N ARG A 506 9.52 12.45 15.38
CA ARG A 506 9.34 13.55 14.43
C ARG A 506 9.28 12.96 13.03
N PHE A 507 8.48 13.54 12.16
CA PHE A 507 8.35 13.09 10.77
C PHE A 507 8.73 14.24 9.87
N SER A 508 9.49 13.96 8.80
CA SER A 508 9.80 14.94 7.76
C SER A 508 9.31 14.43 6.43
N CYS A 509 8.84 15.33 5.57
CA CYS A 509 8.42 15.00 4.22
C CYS A 509 9.15 15.93 3.25
N HIS A 510 9.81 15.33 2.27
CA HIS A 510 10.66 15.95 1.28
C HIS A 510 10.04 15.73 -0.10
N VAL A 511 9.71 16.82 -0.80
CA VAL A 511 9.08 16.76 -2.13
C VAL A 511 10.12 17.16 -3.17
N TYR A 512 10.40 16.23 -4.06
CA TYR A 512 11.27 16.40 -5.22
C TYR A 512 10.43 16.54 -6.48
N GLN A 513 10.72 17.56 -7.28
CA GLN A 513 10.07 17.77 -8.58
C GLN A 513 11.06 17.63 -9.72
N MET A 514 10.57 17.06 -10.82
CA MET A 514 11.27 16.98 -12.09
C MET A 514 11.52 18.39 -12.64
N VAL A 515 12.78 18.68 -12.94
CA VAL A 515 13.26 19.89 -13.62
C VAL A 515 14.10 19.49 -14.82
N CYS A 516 13.95 20.18 -15.93
CA CYS A 516 14.85 20.03 -17.08
C CYS A 516 15.89 21.14 -17.02
N ASP A 517 17.16 20.77 -17.12
CA ASP A 517 18.23 21.75 -17.31
C ASP A 517 17.99 22.45 -18.64
N THR A 518 17.52 23.70 -18.60
CA THR A 518 17.51 24.54 -19.78
C THR A 518 18.94 24.96 -20.04
N ALA A 519 19.48 24.61 -21.22
CA ALA A 519 20.79 25.07 -21.68
C ALA A 519 20.88 26.60 -21.64
N ARG A 520 21.29 27.16 -20.50
CA ARG A 520 21.65 28.55 -20.18
C ARG A 520 21.80 28.63 -18.66
N ASP A 521 22.91 28.11 -18.15
CA ASP A 521 23.51 28.50 -16.87
C ASP A 521 24.98 28.02 -16.87
N ASP A 522 25.68 28.34 -17.97
CA ASP A 522 27.15 28.36 -18.05
C ASP A 522 27.61 29.82 -18.23
#